data_AF-A0A968HMZ7-F1
#
_entry.id   AF-A0A968HMZ7-F1
#
_cell.length_a   1.000
_cell.length_b   1.000
_cell.length_c   1.000
_cell.angle_alpha   90.00
_cell.angle_beta   90.00
_cell.angle_gamma   90.00
#
_symmetry.space_group_name_H-M   'P 1'
#
loop_
_entity.id
_entity.type
_entity.pdbx_description
1 polymer ?
#
loop_
_entity_poly.entity_id
_entity_poly.type
_entity_poly.pdbx_seq_one_letter_code
_entity_poly.pdbx_strand_id
1 'polypeptide(L)' 'MKAYSIDLREKIISAIEKGDSSVRKVAKRFSVSKNCVQELVTLK' A
#
# COMPACT_ATOMS: atom_id res chain seq x y z
N MET A 1 2.99 3.00 15.47
CA MET A 1 2.73 3.50 14.10
C MET A 1 1.59 4.49 14.16
N LYS A 2 1.72 5.68 13.57
CA LYS A 2 0.57 6.58 13.37
C LYS A 2 -0.44 5.78 12.52
N ALA A 3 -1.66 5.61 13.01
CA ALA A 3 -2.68 4.90 12.25
C ALA A 3 -2.93 5.71 10.97
N TYR A 4 -2.46 5.21 9.82
CA TYR A 4 -2.95 5.72 8.56
C TYR A 4 -4.46 5.53 8.56
N SER A 5 -5.21 6.53 8.09
CA SER A 5 -6.66 6.40 7.92
C SER A 5 -6.96 5.10 7.17
N ILE A 6 -8.00 4.41 7.61
CA ILE A 6 -8.43 3.11 7.07
C ILE A 6 -8.54 3.18 5.53
N ASP A 7 -9.05 4.30 5.02
CA ASP A 7 -9.14 4.64 3.60
C ASP A 7 -7.82 4.53 2.82
N LEU A 8 -6.69 4.93 3.41
CA LEU A 8 -5.40 4.90 2.74
C LEU A 8 -4.91 3.46 2.59
N ARG A 9 -5.13 2.63 3.63
CA ARG A 9 -4.81 1.20 3.63
C ARG A 9 -5.60 0.46 2.57
N GLU A 10 -6.92 0.65 2.55
CA GLU A 10 -7.81 -0.01 1.59
C GLU A 10 -7.51 0.41 0.15
N LYS A 11 -7.21 1.69 -0.09
CA LYS A 11 -6.79 2.17 -1.43
C LYS A 11 -5.47 1.56 -1.89
N ILE A 12 -4.51 1.37 -0.99
CA ILE A 12 -3.23 0.71 -1.30
C ILE A 12 -3.45 -0.77 -1.60
N ILE A 13 -4.21 -1.49 -0.78
CA ILE A 13 -4.49 -2.92 -0.94
C ILE A 13 -5.25 -3.17 -2.26
N SER A 14 -6.31 -2.40 -2.52
CA SER A 14 -7.09 -2.52 -3.76
C SER A 14 -6.27 -2.18 -5.01
N ALA A 15 -5.30 -1.25 -4.92
CA ALA A 15 -4.39 -0.96 -6.03
C ALA A 15 -3.38 -2.09 -6.31
N ILE A 16 -3.02 -2.87 -5.29
CA ILE A 16 -2.14 -4.05 -5.43
C ILE A 16 -2.94 -5.24 -5.96
N GLU A 17 -4.14 -5.48 -5.42
CA GLU A 17 -5.03 -6.57 -5.85
C GLU A 17 -5.51 -6.40 -7.30
N LYS A 18 -5.67 -5.16 -7.77
CA LYS A 18 -5.96 -4.86 -9.18
C LYS A 18 -4.84 -5.25 -10.16
N GLY A 19 -3.67 -5.72 -9.68
CA GLY A 19 -2.69 -6.43 -10.50
C GLY A 19 -1.83 -5.59 -11.46
N ASP A 20 -2.20 -4.35 -11.76
CA ASP A 20 -1.49 -3.52 -12.75
C ASP A 20 -0.28 -2.74 -12.21
N SER A 21 -0.02 -2.79 -10.89
CA SER A 21 1.04 -1.99 -10.28
C SER A 21 1.87 -2.73 -9.24
N SER A 22 3.15 -2.91 -9.54
CA SER A 22 4.17 -3.41 -8.62
C SER A 22 4.20 -2.57 -7.34
N VAL A 23 4.57 -3.17 -6.20
CA VAL A 23 4.68 -2.52 -4.87
C VAL A 23 5.40 -1.16 -4.93
N ARG A 24 6.46 -1.03 -5.75
CA ARG A 24 7.16 0.25 -5.97
C ARG A 24 6.32 1.32 -6.66
N LYS A 25 5.52 0.97 -7.67
CA LYS A 25 4.63 1.91 -8.37
C LYS A 25 3.53 2.40 -7.43
N VAL A 26 2.96 1.50 -6.65
CA VAL A 26 1.95 1.83 -5.62
C VAL A 26 2.57 2.74 -4.56
N ALA A 27 3.75 2.38 -4.05
CA ALA A 27 4.48 3.20 -3.08
C ALA A 27 4.73 4.64 -3.60
N LYS A 28 5.18 4.78 -4.85
CA LYS A 28 5.39 6.08 -5.49
C LYS A 28 4.08 6.86 -5.70
N ARG A 29 2.99 6.19 -6.07
CA ARG A 29 1.67 6.81 -6.28
C ARG A 29 1.08 7.38 -5.00
N PHE A 30 1.22 6.66 -3.89
CA PHE A 30 0.69 7.05 -2.60
C PHE A 30 1.70 7.79 -1.72
N SER A 31 2.89 8.10 -2.24
CA SER A 31 4.00 8.74 -1.50
C SER A 31 4.32 8.04 -0.17
N VAL A 32 4.21 6.70 -0.15
CA VAL A 32 4.51 5.86 1.01
C VAL A 32 5.78 5.06 0.76
N SER A 33 6.43 4.62 1.82
CA SER A 33 7.63 3.78 1.70
C SER A 33 7.26 2.39 1.20
N LYS A 34 8.17 1.78 0.45
CA LYS A 34 8.05 0.37 0.01
C LYS A 34 7.84 -0.59 1.18
N ASN A 35 8.52 -0.34 2.31
CA ASN A 35 8.37 -1.15 3.51
C ASN A 35 6.97 -1.04 4.08
N CYS A 36 6.35 0.14 4.07
CA CYS A 36 4.99 0.30 4.56
C CYS A 36 4.01 -0.49 3.70
N VAL A 37 4.12 -0.41 2.38
CA VAL A 37 3.28 -1.21 1.47
C VAL A 37 3.54 -2.71 1.66
N GLN A 38 4.79 -3.11 1.84
CA GLN A 38 5.15 -4.51 2.03
C GLN A 38 4.66 -5.05 3.37
N GLU A 39 4.80 -4.30 4.46
CA GLU A 39 4.22 -4.61 5.76
C GLU A 39 2.70 -4.79 5.65
N LEU A 40 1.99 -3.90 4.95
CA LEU A 40 0.54 -4.02 4.75
C LEU A 40 0.12 -5.28 3.97
N VAL A 41 0.94 -5.71 3.00
CA VAL A 41 0.70 -6.94 2.24
C VAL A 41 1.08 -8.18 3.04
N THR A 42 2.14 -8.10 3.86
CA THR A 42 2.68 -9.24 4.62
C THR A 42 1.92 -9.48 5.94
N LEU A 43 1.29 -8.44 6.50
CA LEU A 43 0.40 -8.51 7.67
C LEU A 43 -1.02 -9.03 7.36
N LYS A 44 -1.27 -9.48 6.12
CA LYS A 44 -2.54 -10.07 5.71
C LYS A 44 -2.73 -11.45 6.35
#